data_AF-A0A7Y7E6B6-F1
#
_entry.id   AF-A0A7Y7E6B6-F1
#
_cell.length_a   1.000
_cell.length_b   1.000
_cell.length_c   1.000
_cell.angle_alpha   90.00
_cell.angle_beta   90.00
_cell.angle_gamma   90.00
#
_symmetry.space_group_name_H-M   'P 1'
#
loop_
_entity.id
_entity.type
_entity.pdbx_description
1 polymer ?
#
loop_
_entity_poly.entity_id
_entity_poly.type
_entity_poly.pdbx_seq_one_letter_code
_entity_poly.pdbx_strand_id
1 'polypeptide(L)'
;MKILLTLADAGLETSDFLRSGNIVHDPSLDTAPGEQLLDALVLHGATGLITSRRPGDEVLHRWSQDIPGPKFLSYATGCAQPLGGTDIAESRHAGSSLETIATALGHCERHFAFTRPPQPLPAPAGAGNRDVALIGAGIVNLVTAVRLTEDGFRVTVLDRSPAPGTAPWSAYGCSHAGDDARMFTFTEMDDYHNQDFHGTAPDLFRRPVEHNGWLARDPQSLTAEERGWIEEFERVPSWLARTYNEDIFSLGAEAAGEWARLRHRRPELFEDVVLADGILRVYTDADHLRAALARHRAIGALLRELPPAELARDHPVLARPVREGTLAGGLLVPGFTLNVHKFTRRIVDWLEDRGVRFHWDTEVTGVRRDASGAVTGFDCAVPVPGSAHVVVSPGVYGPELLRGTPCEGKIHGVLGGWMRISNRATRLGNSLKVGRRGHVTEDANVTVGLDADGQEILIVGSGYGYTGAGTEPDERGLAAVRLGILDTIERLFPDRAGLRASSRAGDNYAFKYCIRPWTATSLGLYHAEATAGARLFVINGGHNTGGFAQAPAIAAAVLASLHGTPHPMHALYHPERFSAFMTDKEPPVPAAPLPSLAAGN
;
A
#
# COMPACT_ATOMS: atom_id res chain seq x y z
N MET A 1 18.46 12.29 2.17
CA MET A 1 18.37 13.64 2.79
C MET A 1 19.02 13.59 4.16
N LYS A 2 20.03 14.43 4.43
CA LYS A 2 20.67 14.53 5.76
C LYS A 2 19.95 15.55 6.64
N ILE A 3 19.71 15.20 7.90
CA ILE A 3 18.96 16.02 8.87
C ILE A 3 19.83 16.30 10.07
N LEU A 4 20.00 17.57 10.44
CA LEU A 4 20.58 17.98 11.71
C LEU A 4 19.46 18.17 12.74
N LEU A 5 19.49 17.39 13.82
CA LEU A 5 18.56 17.45 14.94
C LEU A 5 19.28 18.02 16.16
N THR A 6 18.84 19.17 16.66
CA THR A 6 19.42 19.80 17.86
C THR A 6 18.54 19.66 19.10
N LEU A 7 17.30 19.18 18.96
CA LEU A 7 16.42 18.97 20.11
C LEU A 7 16.96 17.86 21.02
N ALA A 8 16.88 18.10 22.34
CA ALA A 8 17.24 17.13 23.35
C ALA A 8 15.99 16.42 23.90
N ASP A 9 16.02 15.09 23.91
CA ASP A 9 15.06 14.23 24.58
C ASP A 9 15.77 12.92 24.98
N ALA A 10 15.64 12.51 26.25
CA ALA A 10 16.31 11.31 26.77
C ALA A 10 15.79 10.02 26.11
N GLY A 11 14.57 10.05 25.57
CA GLY A 11 13.97 8.95 24.83
C GLY A 11 14.67 8.65 23.51
N LEU A 12 15.40 9.60 22.91
CA LEU A 12 16.10 9.38 21.65
C LEU A 12 17.13 8.24 21.73
N GLU A 13 17.88 8.16 22.84
CA GLU A 13 18.92 7.13 23.05
C GLU A 13 18.35 5.70 23.09
N THR A 14 17.10 5.58 23.53
CA THR A 14 16.40 4.28 23.64
C THR A 14 15.41 4.05 22.51
N SER A 15 15.33 4.98 21.55
CA SER A 15 14.48 4.87 20.37
C SER A 15 15.23 4.27 19.18
N ASP A 16 14.51 4.05 18.07
CA ASP A 16 15.10 3.66 16.79
C ASP A 16 15.39 4.84 15.84
N PHE A 17 15.17 6.09 16.26
CA PHE A 17 15.16 7.26 15.37
C PHE A 17 16.51 7.45 14.68
N LEU A 18 17.60 7.24 15.41
CA LEU A 18 18.97 7.48 14.93
C LEU A 18 19.55 6.31 14.15
N ARG A 19 18.83 5.18 14.03
CA ARG A 19 19.32 3.97 13.33
C ARG A 19 19.40 4.14 11.81
N SER A 20 18.65 5.10 11.27
CA SER A 20 18.56 5.36 9.83
C SER A 20 19.87 5.87 9.21
N GLY A 21 20.78 6.44 10.02
CA GLY A 21 22.07 6.99 9.58
C GLY A 21 22.00 8.34 8.86
N ASN A 22 20.79 8.78 8.46
CA ASN A 22 20.58 10.07 7.80
C ASN A 22 20.27 11.24 8.77
N ILE A 23 20.14 10.95 10.07
CA ILE A 23 19.94 11.94 11.13
C ILE A 23 21.24 12.09 11.93
N VAL A 24 21.75 13.32 12.00
CA VAL A 24 22.84 13.74 12.88
C VAL A 24 22.22 14.42 14.09
N HIS A 25 22.38 13.82 15.27
CA HIS A 25 21.89 14.37 16.53
C HIS A 25 23.03 15.06 17.28
N ASP A 26 22.93 16.37 17.45
CA ASP A 26 23.87 17.16 18.26
C ASP A 26 23.10 18.20 19.08
N PRO A 27 22.73 17.88 20.34
CA PRO A 27 21.99 18.79 21.19
C PRO A 27 22.81 20.00 21.66
N SER A 28 24.15 19.97 21.54
CA SER A 28 24.98 21.12 21.92
C SER A 28 24.75 22.34 21.01
N LEU A 29 24.34 22.09 19.77
CA LEU A 29 24.09 23.12 18.76
C LEU A 29 22.79 23.91 18.99
N ASP A 30 21.86 23.42 19.83
CA ASP A 30 20.57 24.10 20.08
C ASP A 30 20.75 25.48 20.73
N THR A 31 21.83 25.63 21.48
CA THR A 31 22.21 26.87 22.15
C THR A 31 23.43 27.57 21.55
N ALA A 32 24.03 26.98 20.52
CA ALA A 32 25.24 27.49 19.90
C ALA A 32 25.00 28.78 19.09
N PRO A 33 26.05 29.59 18.87
CA PRO A 33 26.00 30.71 17.93
C PRO A 33 25.63 30.25 16.51
N GLY A 34 24.95 31.11 15.75
CA GLY A 34 24.48 30.80 14.40
C GLY A 34 25.57 30.33 13.42
N GLU A 35 26.80 30.85 13.55
CA GLU A 35 27.95 30.41 12.74
C GLU A 35 28.33 28.95 13.03
N GLN A 36 28.31 28.51 14.29
CA GLN A 36 28.62 27.10 14.62
C GLN A 36 27.53 26.16 14.11
N LEU A 37 26.26 26.60 14.16
CA LEU A 37 25.16 25.85 13.56
C LEU A 37 25.32 25.73 12.05
N LEU A 38 25.69 26.82 11.37
CA LEU A 38 25.96 26.82 9.93
C LEU A 38 27.12 25.90 9.57
N ASP A 39 28.23 25.98 10.30
CA ASP A 39 29.39 25.10 10.10
C ASP A 39 29.00 23.63 10.20
N ALA A 40 28.15 23.27 11.18
CA ALA A 40 27.63 21.91 11.32
C ALA A 40 26.70 21.51 10.16
N LEU A 41 25.82 22.41 9.71
CA LEU A 41 24.95 22.17 8.55
C LEU A 41 25.78 21.88 7.30
N VAL A 42 26.82 22.67 7.04
CA VAL A 42 27.72 22.52 5.89
C VAL A 42 28.57 21.25 6.03
N LEU A 43 29.18 21.01 7.19
CA LEU A 43 30.00 19.84 7.48
C LEU A 43 29.25 18.52 7.19
N HIS A 44 27.97 18.47 7.56
CA HIS A 44 27.15 17.27 7.38
C HIS A 44 26.35 17.25 6.07
N GLY A 45 26.44 18.31 5.25
CA GLY A 45 25.59 18.46 4.06
C GLY A 45 24.10 18.41 4.39
N ALA A 46 23.72 18.90 5.57
CA ALA A 46 22.35 18.79 6.09
C ALA A 46 21.41 19.69 5.29
N THR A 47 20.33 19.09 4.79
CA THR A 47 19.24 19.77 4.05
C THR A 47 17.98 19.88 4.90
N GLY A 48 17.93 19.18 6.03
CA GLY A 48 16.92 19.35 7.07
C GLY A 48 17.53 19.88 8.38
N LEU A 49 16.84 20.78 9.05
CA LEU A 49 17.17 21.25 10.40
C LEU A 49 15.95 21.20 11.31
N ILE A 50 16.08 20.52 12.45
CA ILE A 50 15.05 20.48 13.51
C ILE A 50 15.67 21.02 14.79
N THR A 51 15.19 22.18 15.26
CA THR A 51 15.81 22.95 16.35
C THR A 51 14.79 23.63 17.25
N SER A 52 15.19 24.16 18.42
CA SER A 52 14.27 24.88 19.32
C SER A 52 13.96 26.32 18.87
N ARG A 53 14.92 26.97 18.20
CA ARG A 53 14.84 28.39 17.82
C ARG A 53 15.10 28.57 16.33
N ARG A 54 14.26 29.36 15.66
CA ARG A 54 14.50 29.73 14.26
C ARG A 54 15.86 30.44 14.14
N PRO A 55 16.78 29.96 13.28
CA PRO A 55 18.02 30.68 13.01
C PRO A 55 17.76 32.07 12.42
N GLY A 56 18.72 32.98 12.58
CA GLY A 56 18.67 34.30 11.95
C GLY A 56 18.76 34.22 10.43
N ASP A 57 18.24 35.23 9.73
CA ASP A 57 18.14 35.23 8.26
C ASP A 57 19.49 35.10 7.56
N GLU A 58 20.57 35.63 8.13
CA GLU A 58 21.94 35.49 7.61
C GLU A 58 22.37 34.01 7.54
N VAL A 59 22.12 33.24 8.60
CA VAL A 59 22.41 31.81 8.65
C VAL A 59 21.58 31.06 7.61
N LEU A 60 20.30 31.40 7.49
CA LEU A 60 19.39 30.75 6.53
C LEU A 60 19.78 31.05 5.08
N HIS A 61 20.18 32.29 4.78
CA HIS A 61 20.65 32.68 3.45
C HIS A 61 21.93 31.94 3.07
N ARG A 62 22.92 31.90 3.98
CA ARG A 62 24.17 31.17 3.77
C ARG A 62 23.93 29.68 3.64
N TRP A 63 23.08 29.08 4.48
CA TRP A 63 22.72 27.67 4.36
C TRP A 63 22.10 27.32 2.99
N SER A 64 21.24 28.20 2.46
CA SER A 64 20.66 28.03 1.13
C SER A 64 21.65 28.22 -0.02
N GLN A 65 22.73 28.99 0.18
CA GLN A 65 23.77 29.24 -0.81
C GLN A 65 24.85 28.15 -0.80
N ASP A 66 25.30 27.76 0.39
CA ASP A 66 26.44 26.87 0.60
C ASP A 66 26.08 25.40 0.34
N ILE A 67 24.80 25.04 0.47
CA ILE A 67 24.31 23.68 0.25
C ILE A 67 23.21 23.72 -0.81
N PRO A 68 23.36 23.04 -1.97
CA PRO A 68 22.32 22.99 -2.99
C PRO A 68 21.13 22.10 -2.56
N GLY A 69 20.01 22.25 -3.27
CA GLY A 69 18.80 21.42 -3.10
C GLY A 69 17.81 21.93 -2.05
N PRO A 70 16.62 21.31 -1.98
CA PRO A 70 15.52 21.76 -1.13
C PRO A 70 15.89 21.72 0.35
N LYS A 71 15.40 22.71 1.10
CA LYS A 71 15.69 22.88 2.52
C LYS A 71 14.43 22.79 3.36
N PHE A 72 14.52 22.13 4.50
CA PHE A 72 13.44 22.03 5.47
C PHE A 72 13.90 22.47 6.86
N LEU A 73 13.17 23.40 7.47
CA LEU A 73 13.45 23.94 8.79
C LEU A 73 12.24 23.76 9.71
N SER A 74 12.43 23.12 10.86
CA SER A 74 11.42 22.98 11.91
C SER A 74 11.88 23.61 13.22
N TYR A 75 11.09 24.52 13.80
CA TYR A 75 11.43 25.23 15.06
C TYR A 75 10.27 25.45 16.02
N ALA A 76 10.56 25.56 17.33
CA ALA A 76 9.54 25.87 18.34
C ALA A 76 9.26 27.36 18.47
N THR A 77 10.31 28.18 18.52
CA THR A 77 10.24 29.62 18.79
C THR A 77 10.91 30.46 17.71
N GLY A 78 10.43 31.69 17.51
CA GLY A 78 10.80 32.55 16.38
C GLY A 78 9.59 32.85 15.47
N CYS A 79 9.78 33.61 14.41
CA CYS A 79 8.73 33.90 13.42
C CYS A 79 9.25 33.72 12.01
N ALA A 80 8.49 32.99 11.19
CA ALA A 80 8.72 32.92 9.75
C ALA A 80 8.63 34.33 9.16
N GLN A 81 9.66 34.71 8.42
CA GLN A 81 9.68 35.92 7.61
C GLN A 81 9.95 35.53 6.16
N PRO A 82 9.35 36.22 5.17
CA PRO A 82 9.67 35.97 3.77
C PRO A 82 11.16 36.20 3.51
N LEU A 83 11.90 35.13 3.27
CA LEU A 83 13.28 35.19 2.84
C LEU A 83 13.29 35.31 1.31
N GLY A 84 13.55 36.52 0.81
CA GLY A 84 13.70 36.73 -0.63
C GLY A 84 14.86 35.90 -1.19
N GLY A 85 14.56 35.03 -2.16
CA GLY A 85 15.58 34.28 -2.90
C GLY A 85 16.12 33.00 -2.26
N THR A 86 15.49 32.46 -1.20
CA THR A 86 15.84 31.15 -0.63
C THR A 86 14.66 30.18 -0.70
N ASP A 87 14.91 28.93 -1.05
CA ASP A 87 13.90 27.87 -1.10
C ASP A 87 13.95 27.01 0.19
N ILE A 88 13.49 27.59 1.30
CA ILE A 88 13.44 26.94 2.62
C ILE A 88 11.99 26.78 3.05
N ALA A 89 11.54 25.54 3.20
CA ALA A 89 10.25 25.23 3.80
C ALA A 89 10.34 25.28 5.32
N GLU A 90 9.56 26.17 5.93
CA GLU A 90 9.52 26.34 7.39
C GLU A 90 8.28 25.68 8.02
N SER A 91 8.46 24.99 9.14
CA SER A 91 7.41 24.42 9.98
C SER A 91 7.62 24.80 11.44
N ARG A 92 6.52 25.01 12.17
CA ARG A 92 6.57 25.18 13.63
C ARG A 92 6.26 23.88 14.36
N HIS A 93 6.81 23.72 15.55
CA HIS A 93 6.51 22.60 16.45
C HIS A 93 6.34 23.08 17.90
N ALA A 94 5.82 22.22 18.79
CA ALA A 94 5.32 22.64 20.10
C ALA A 94 6.30 22.40 21.27
N GLY A 95 7.50 21.83 21.02
CA GLY A 95 8.42 21.45 22.09
C GLY A 95 9.54 20.51 21.63
N SER A 96 10.06 19.70 22.54
CA SER A 96 11.17 18.77 22.25
C SER A 96 10.85 17.31 22.53
N SER A 97 9.60 16.96 22.82
CA SER A 97 9.23 15.56 23.11
C SER A 97 9.52 14.64 21.93
N LEU A 98 9.68 13.34 22.20
CA LEU A 98 9.88 12.32 21.17
C LEU A 98 8.77 12.35 20.10
N GLU A 99 7.49 12.52 20.47
CA GLU A 99 6.37 12.72 19.56
C GLU A 99 6.53 13.97 18.69
N THR A 100 7.03 15.06 19.27
CA THR A 100 7.26 16.31 18.54
C THR A 100 8.37 16.14 17.52
N ILE A 101 9.47 15.48 17.92
CA ILE A 101 10.59 15.16 17.04
C ILE A 101 10.11 14.26 15.89
N ALA A 102 9.34 13.22 16.18
CA ALA A 102 8.78 12.31 15.17
C ALA A 102 7.92 13.05 14.15
N THR A 103 7.05 13.95 14.61
CA THR A 103 6.19 14.78 13.76
C THR A 103 7.02 15.70 12.86
N ALA A 104 8.04 16.36 13.42
CA ALA A 104 8.94 17.23 12.67
C ALA A 104 9.76 16.46 11.61
N LEU A 105 10.23 15.26 11.95
CA LEU A 105 10.91 14.35 11.01
C LEU A 105 9.95 13.90 9.90
N GLY A 106 8.69 13.56 10.24
CA GLY A 106 7.66 13.20 9.27
C GLY A 106 7.35 14.33 8.29
N HIS A 107 7.23 15.57 8.77
CA HIS A 107 7.07 16.75 7.90
C HIS A 107 8.28 16.96 6.99
N CYS A 108 9.50 16.75 7.50
CA CYS A 108 10.74 16.84 6.74
C CYS A 108 10.77 15.80 5.61
N GLU A 109 10.46 14.54 5.92
CA GLU A 109 10.41 13.46 4.92
C GLU A 109 9.32 13.72 3.87
N ARG A 110 8.13 14.17 4.30
CA ARG A 110 7.05 14.51 3.39
C ARG A 110 7.45 15.65 2.45
N HIS A 111 8.08 16.70 2.98
CA HIS A 111 8.62 17.78 2.14
C HIS A 111 9.63 17.26 1.12
N PHE A 112 10.55 16.37 1.54
CA PHE A 112 11.47 15.71 0.62
C PHE A 112 10.73 14.93 -0.48
N ALA A 113 9.72 14.14 -0.12
CA ALA A 113 8.95 13.35 -1.09
C ALA A 113 8.27 14.23 -2.16
N PHE A 114 7.69 15.38 -1.77
CA PHE A 114 7.00 16.29 -2.69
C PHE A 114 7.92 17.24 -3.47
N THR A 115 9.16 17.45 -3.02
CA THR A 115 10.14 18.31 -3.73
C THR A 115 11.02 17.55 -4.70
N ARG A 116 10.97 16.21 -4.70
CA ARG A 116 11.61 15.43 -5.77
C ARG A 116 11.00 15.84 -7.10
N PRO A 117 11.81 16.26 -8.09
CA PRO A 117 11.27 16.59 -9.39
C PRO A 117 10.59 15.34 -9.95
N PRO A 118 9.29 15.40 -10.29
CA PRO A 118 8.69 14.32 -11.05
C PRO A 118 9.51 14.16 -12.34
N GLN A 119 9.70 12.92 -12.80
CA GLN A 119 10.28 12.74 -14.14
C GLN A 119 9.47 13.60 -15.12
N PRO A 120 10.11 14.32 -16.06
CA PRO A 120 9.41 15.12 -17.04
C PRO A 120 8.45 14.22 -17.81
N LEU A 121 7.16 14.32 -17.49
CA LEU A 121 6.14 13.63 -18.25
C LEU A 121 5.99 14.39 -19.58
N PRO A 122 5.89 13.69 -20.72
CA PRO A 122 5.57 14.34 -21.98
C PRO A 122 4.30 15.18 -21.80
N ALA A 123 4.27 16.35 -22.43
CA ALA A 123 3.08 17.19 -22.46
C ALA A 123 1.86 16.32 -22.82
N PRO A 124 0.71 16.49 -22.15
CA PRO A 124 -0.47 15.68 -22.40
C PRO A 124 -0.71 15.64 -23.90
N ALA A 125 -0.85 14.43 -24.46
CA ALA A 125 -1.01 14.26 -25.88
C ALA A 125 -2.10 15.23 -26.36
N GLY A 126 -1.79 16.06 -27.37
CA GLY A 126 -2.81 16.89 -28.00
C GLY A 126 -4.02 16.01 -28.35
N ALA A 127 -5.22 16.60 -28.36
CA ALA A 127 -6.55 15.97 -28.34
C ALA A 127 -6.85 14.75 -29.26
N GLY A 128 -5.92 14.28 -30.08
CA GLY A 128 -6.12 13.24 -31.08
C GLY A 128 -5.98 11.78 -30.62
N ASN A 129 -5.25 11.45 -29.54
CA ASN A 129 -5.07 10.05 -29.15
C ASN A 129 -5.47 9.76 -27.69
N ARG A 130 -6.51 8.95 -27.55
CA ARG A 130 -7.09 8.52 -26.27
C ARG A 130 -7.02 7.00 -26.09
N ASP A 131 -6.07 6.33 -26.73
CA ASP A 131 -5.87 4.89 -26.58
C ASP A 131 -5.06 4.56 -25.31
N VAL A 132 -5.58 3.66 -24.48
CA VAL A 132 -4.91 3.14 -23.29
C VAL A 132 -4.95 1.61 -23.29
N ALA A 133 -3.79 0.98 -23.11
CA ALA A 133 -3.69 -0.45 -22.83
C ALA A 133 -3.44 -0.66 -21.33
N LEU A 134 -4.27 -1.48 -20.70
CA LEU A 134 -4.12 -1.92 -19.31
C LEU A 134 -3.59 -3.35 -19.30
N ILE A 135 -2.44 -3.60 -18.67
CA ILE A 135 -1.86 -4.93 -18.53
C ILE A 135 -2.13 -5.43 -17.10
N GLY A 136 -2.89 -6.52 -17.01
CA GLY A 136 -3.49 -7.08 -15.82
C GLY A 136 -4.93 -6.58 -15.64
N ALA A 137 -5.90 -7.51 -15.62
CA ALA A 137 -7.32 -7.32 -15.33
C ALA A 137 -7.66 -7.63 -13.87
N GLY A 138 -6.74 -7.33 -12.96
CA GLY A 138 -7.02 -7.31 -11.51
C GLY A 138 -7.92 -6.14 -11.13
N ILE A 139 -8.48 -6.16 -9.92
CA ILE A 139 -9.47 -5.16 -9.49
C ILE A 139 -8.98 -3.71 -9.60
N VAL A 140 -7.70 -3.45 -9.36
CA VAL A 140 -7.11 -2.11 -9.51
C VAL A 140 -7.30 -1.60 -10.94
N ASN A 141 -6.86 -2.36 -11.94
CA ASN A 141 -6.99 -1.97 -13.34
C ASN A 141 -8.44 -2.05 -13.85
N LEU A 142 -9.29 -2.92 -13.31
CA LEU A 142 -10.72 -2.92 -13.66
C LEU A 142 -11.42 -1.64 -13.20
N VAL A 143 -11.14 -1.16 -11.98
CA VAL A 143 -11.64 0.14 -11.50
C VAL A 143 -11.03 1.30 -12.29
N THR A 144 -9.74 1.24 -12.62
CA THR A 144 -9.09 2.20 -13.52
C THR A 144 -9.75 2.21 -14.90
N ALA A 145 -10.06 1.05 -15.49
CA ALA A 145 -10.73 0.95 -16.79
C ALA A 145 -12.10 1.63 -16.78
N VAL A 146 -12.88 1.47 -15.70
CA VAL A 146 -14.15 2.20 -15.52
C VAL A 146 -13.90 3.70 -15.57
N ARG A 147 -12.94 4.20 -14.77
CA ARG A 147 -12.65 5.64 -14.70
C ARG A 147 -12.15 6.20 -16.04
N LEU A 148 -11.26 5.49 -16.73
CA LEU A 148 -10.73 5.89 -18.03
C LEU A 148 -11.81 5.87 -19.13
N THR A 149 -12.68 4.86 -19.13
CA THR A 149 -13.81 4.77 -20.07
C THR A 149 -14.79 5.92 -19.87
N GLU A 150 -15.08 6.29 -18.62
CA GLU A 150 -15.92 7.46 -18.30
C GLU A 150 -15.30 8.79 -18.71
N ASP A 151 -13.96 8.90 -18.68
CA ASP A 151 -13.22 10.08 -19.16
C ASP A 151 -13.08 10.10 -20.71
N GLY A 152 -13.55 9.06 -21.40
CA GLY A 152 -13.57 8.97 -22.86
C GLY A 152 -12.32 8.38 -23.49
N PHE A 153 -11.50 7.65 -22.72
CA PHE A 153 -10.42 6.83 -23.28
C PHE A 153 -10.95 5.57 -23.96
N ARG A 154 -10.29 5.16 -25.04
CA ARG A 154 -10.47 3.86 -25.68
C ARG A 154 -9.56 2.85 -25.00
N VAL A 155 -10.15 1.98 -24.20
CA VAL A 155 -9.42 1.06 -23.34
C VAL A 155 -9.30 -0.32 -23.99
N THR A 156 -8.12 -0.90 -23.93
CA THR A 156 -7.87 -2.32 -24.17
C THR A 156 -7.26 -2.93 -22.91
N VAL A 157 -7.71 -4.10 -22.50
CA VAL A 157 -7.20 -4.80 -21.31
C VAL A 157 -6.59 -6.13 -21.76
N LEU A 158 -5.37 -6.41 -21.32
CA LEU A 158 -4.68 -7.68 -21.56
C LEU A 158 -4.42 -8.35 -20.21
N ASP A 159 -4.75 -9.64 -20.08
CA ASP A 159 -4.43 -10.44 -18.89
C ASP A 159 -3.88 -11.80 -19.30
N ARG A 160 -2.83 -12.24 -18.59
CA ARG A 160 -2.24 -13.58 -18.75
C ARG A 160 -3.20 -14.71 -18.34
N SER A 161 -4.15 -14.39 -17.46
CA SER A 161 -5.12 -15.32 -16.89
C SER A 161 -6.28 -15.55 -17.86
N PRO A 162 -6.97 -16.69 -17.74
CA PRO A 162 -8.22 -16.90 -18.46
C PRO A 162 -9.28 -15.88 -18.01
N ALA A 163 -10.33 -15.71 -18.82
CA ALA A 163 -11.49 -14.91 -18.45
C ALA A 163 -12.10 -15.38 -17.11
N PRO A 164 -12.56 -14.47 -16.22
CA PRO A 164 -13.17 -14.84 -14.96
C PRO A 164 -14.34 -15.82 -15.11
N GLY A 165 -14.15 -17.05 -14.65
CA GLY A 165 -15.10 -18.12 -14.91
C GLY A 165 -14.79 -19.40 -14.16
N THR A 166 -14.78 -20.51 -14.89
CA THR A 166 -14.69 -21.86 -14.32
C THR A 166 -13.26 -22.41 -14.24
N ALA A 167 -12.25 -21.65 -14.69
CA ALA A 167 -10.87 -22.09 -14.57
C ALA A 167 -10.48 -22.29 -13.09
N PRO A 168 -9.50 -23.17 -12.80
CA PRO A 168 -8.98 -23.35 -11.45
C PRO A 168 -8.50 -22.02 -10.85
N TRP A 169 -8.74 -21.82 -9.56
CA TRP A 169 -8.37 -20.58 -8.87
C TRP A 169 -6.86 -20.26 -8.99
N SER A 170 -6.00 -21.28 -9.06
CA SER A 170 -4.54 -21.15 -9.22
C SER A 170 -4.11 -20.59 -10.58
N ALA A 171 -5.00 -20.53 -11.57
CA ALA A 171 -4.71 -19.92 -12.87
C ALA A 171 -4.70 -18.38 -12.82
N TYR A 172 -5.29 -17.78 -11.78
CA TYR A 172 -5.48 -16.33 -11.70
C TYR A 172 -4.45 -15.63 -10.80
N GLY A 173 -4.39 -14.30 -10.92
CA GLY A 173 -3.74 -13.44 -9.93
C GLY A 173 -4.59 -13.19 -8.68
N CYS A 174 -4.03 -12.43 -7.73
CA CYS A 174 -4.60 -12.15 -6.40
C CYS A 174 -6.11 -11.86 -6.37
N SER A 175 -6.65 -11.11 -7.34
CA SER A 175 -8.08 -10.72 -7.36
C SER A 175 -9.04 -11.92 -7.46
N HIS A 176 -8.66 -12.98 -8.17
CA HIS A 176 -9.50 -14.17 -8.43
C HIS A 176 -8.91 -15.49 -7.89
N ALA A 177 -7.63 -15.53 -7.50
CA ALA A 177 -7.02 -16.72 -6.88
C ALA A 177 -7.49 -16.94 -5.44
N GLY A 178 -7.79 -15.85 -4.73
CA GLY A 178 -8.39 -15.92 -3.40
C GLY A 178 -9.85 -16.35 -3.43
N ASP A 179 -10.55 -16.11 -2.34
CA ASP A 179 -11.99 -16.32 -2.30
C ASP A 179 -12.76 -15.04 -2.70
N ASP A 180 -14.06 -15.21 -2.95
CA ASP A 180 -15.01 -14.24 -3.44
C ASP A 180 -15.40 -13.21 -2.36
N ALA A 181 -14.40 -12.51 -1.81
CA ALA A 181 -14.57 -11.57 -0.71
C ALA A 181 -13.54 -10.46 -0.77
N ARG A 182 -13.99 -9.20 -0.76
CA ARG A 182 -13.13 -8.05 -0.47
C ARG A 182 -13.80 -7.11 0.51
N MET A 183 -12.96 -6.44 1.30
CA MET A 183 -13.37 -5.51 2.34
C MET A 183 -12.77 -4.14 2.05
N PHE A 184 -13.56 -3.11 2.28
CA PHE A 184 -13.11 -1.74 2.40
C PHE A 184 -13.34 -1.27 3.84
N THR A 185 -12.29 -0.76 4.48
CA THR A 185 -12.34 0.10 5.67
C THR A 185 -11.23 1.14 5.54
N PHE A 186 -11.31 2.22 6.33
CA PHE A 186 -10.25 3.25 6.37
C PHE A 186 -8.89 2.71 6.83
N THR A 187 -8.88 1.55 7.49
CA THR A 187 -7.70 0.87 8.04
C THR A 187 -7.63 -0.57 7.53
N GLU A 188 -8.01 -0.80 6.26
CA GLU A 188 -7.86 -2.13 5.66
C GLU A 188 -6.39 -2.44 5.35
N MET A 189 -5.67 -1.40 4.91
CA MET A 189 -4.22 -1.38 4.82
C MET A 189 -3.68 -0.56 5.99
N ASP A 190 -2.62 -1.07 6.62
CA ASP A 190 -1.83 -0.41 7.66
C ASP A 190 -0.34 -0.53 7.25
N ASP A 191 0.52 0.25 7.89
CA ASP A 191 1.97 0.01 7.88
C ASP A 191 2.32 -1.14 8.85
N TYR A 192 3.05 -2.15 8.35
CA TYR A 192 3.35 -3.38 9.07
C TYR A 192 4.67 -3.35 9.87
N HIS A 193 5.33 -2.19 9.94
CA HIS A 193 6.52 -2.02 10.77
C HIS A 193 6.15 -1.73 12.22
N ASN A 194 7.19 -1.72 13.07
CA ASN A 194 7.06 -1.25 14.44
C ASN A 194 6.73 0.25 14.46
N GLN A 195 5.61 0.62 15.08
CA GLN A 195 5.22 2.02 15.27
C GLN A 195 5.38 2.47 16.73
N ASP A 196 5.93 1.64 17.62
CA ASP A 196 6.31 2.01 18.98
C ASP A 196 7.75 2.53 18.99
N PHE A 197 7.98 3.75 19.49
CA PHE A 197 9.30 4.38 19.46
C PHE A 197 10.37 3.63 20.24
N HIS A 198 9.96 2.88 21.27
CA HIS A 198 10.85 2.04 22.08
C HIS A 198 10.77 0.56 21.69
N GLY A 199 9.97 0.24 20.67
CA GLY A 199 9.83 -1.11 20.14
C GLY A 199 11.05 -1.55 19.32
N THR A 200 11.09 -2.84 19.01
CA THR A 200 12.09 -3.43 18.12
C THR A 200 11.54 -3.57 16.71
N ALA A 201 12.38 -3.39 15.69
CA ALA A 201 12.02 -3.71 14.32
C ALA A 201 11.52 -5.16 14.23
N PRO A 202 10.40 -5.42 13.54
CA PRO A 202 9.82 -6.74 13.48
C PRO A 202 10.64 -7.64 12.54
N ASP A 203 11.04 -8.82 13.02
CA ASP A 203 11.76 -9.86 12.26
C ASP A 203 10.81 -10.83 11.54
N LEU A 204 9.60 -10.36 11.18
CA LEU A 204 8.50 -11.18 10.67
C LEU A 204 8.94 -12.02 9.48
N PHE A 205 9.68 -11.44 8.54
CA PHE A 205 10.12 -12.12 7.33
C PHE A 205 11.33 -13.05 7.52
N ARG A 206 11.91 -13.11 8.73
CA ARG A 206 13.00 -14.04 9.09
C ARG A 206 12.50 -15.25 9.87
N ARG A 207 11.39 -15.11 10.60
CA ARG A 207 10.80 -16.19 11.40
C ARG A 207 9.81 -17.03 10.59
N PRO A 208 9.87 -18.38 10.67
CA PRO A 208 8.87 -19.24 10.05
C PRO A 208 7.45 -18.98 10.53
N VAL A 209 6.46 -19.30 9.68
CA VAL A 209 5.03 -19.15 10.00
C VAL A 209 4.63 -19.93 11.26
N GLU A 210 5.14 -21.16 11.46
CA GLU A 210 4.88 -21.95 12.68
C GLU A 210 5.40 -21.31 13.98
N HIS A 211 6.21 -20.26 13.89
CA HIS A 211 6.80 -19.54 15.02
C HIS A 211 6.36 -18.08 15.09
N ASN A 212 5.12 -17.81 14.64
CA ASN A 212 4.51 -16.47 14.61
C ASN A 212 5.37 -15.44 13.83
N GLY A 213 6.12 -15.92 12.84
CA GLY A 213 6.67 -15.08 11.79
C GLY A 213 5.88 -15.25 10.51
N TRP A 214 6.40 -14.71 9.42
CA TRP A 214 5.78 -14.71 8.10
C TRP A 214 6.64 -15.42 7.06
N LEU A 215 7.80 -15.99 7.37
CA LEU A 215 8.59 -16.70 6.38
C LEU A 215 7.92 -18.05 6.01
N ALA A 216 7.39 -18.17 4.80
CA ALA A 216 6.79 -19.41 4.26
C ALA A 216 7.71 -20.03 3.20
N ARG A 217 9.01 -20.01 3.47
CA ARG A 217 10.08 -20.56 2.64
C ARG A 217 11.23 -21.07 3.50
N ASP A 218 12.05 -21.95 2.92
CA ASP A 218 13.33 -22.32 3.51
C ASP A 218 14.25 -21.08 3.60
N PRO A 219 14.67 -20.65 4.80
CA PRO A 219 15.59 -19.52 4.97
C PRO A 219 16.89 -19.65 4.16
N GLN A 220 17.36 -20.89 3.96
CA GLN A 220 18.61 -21.15 3.21
C GLN A 220 18.42 -20.96 1.69
N SER A 221 17.17 -20.97 1.21
CA SER A 221 16.83 -20.80 -0.20
C SER A 221 16.71 -19.34 -0.65
N LEU A 222 16.79 -18.39 0.28
CA LEU A 222 16.59 -16.97 -0.05
C LEU A 222 17.68 -16.47 -1.01
N THR A 223 17.30 -15.73 -2.03
CA THR A 223 18.25 -15.06 -2.93
C THR A 223 18.86 -13.83 -2.26
N ALA A 224 19.87 -13.22 -2.90
CA ALA A 224 20.43 -11.95 -2.42
C ALA A 224 19.41 -10.81 -2.49
N GLU A 225 18.58 -10.79 -3.54
CA GLU A 225 17.47 -9.85 -3.70
C GLU A 225 16.43 -10.02 -2.59
N GLU A 226 16.06 -11.25 -2.26
CA GLU A 226 15.10 -11.54 -1.18
C GLU A 226 15.63 -11.15 0.19
N ARG A 227 16.92 -11.36 0.46
CA ARG A 227 17.55 -10.85 1.69
C ARG A 227 17.56 -9.32 1.71
N GLY A 228 17.90 -8.67 0.60
CA GLY A 228 17.89 -7.21 0.50
C GLY A 228 16.51 -6.60 0.73
N TRP A 229 15.45 -7.23 0.22
CA TRP A 229 14.07 -6.82 0.47
C TRP A 229 13.69 -6.92 1.95
N ILE A 230 14.06 -8.02 2.61
CA ILE A 230 13.82 -8.22 4.05
C ILE A 230 14.60 -7.20 4.88
N GLU A 231 15.87 -6.95 4.52
CA GLU A 231 16.69 -5.92 5.16
C GLU A 231 16.13 -4.51 4.96
N GLU A 232 15.56 -4.20 3.81
CA GLU A 232 14.89 -2.92 3.58
C GLU A 232 13.67 -2.74 4.49
N PHE A 233 12.83 -3.77 4.65
CA PHE A 233 11.69 -3.76 5.56
C PHE A 233 12.14 -3.50 7.02
N GLU A 234 13.17 -4.20 7.48
CA GLU A 234 13.67 -4.05 8.85
C GLU A 234 14.35 -2.70 9.13
N ARG A 235 14.68 -1.93 8.09
CA ARG A 235 15.35 -0.63 8.21
C ARG A 235 14.42 0.56 8.37
N VAL A 236 13.11 0.40 8.18
CA VAL A 236 12.15 1.51 8.34
C VAL A 236 12.00 1.84 9.84
N PRO A 237 12.42 3.03 10.32
CA PRO A 237 12.30 3.38 11.73
C PRO A 237 10.86 3.74 12.10
N SER A 238 10.52 3.62 13.38
CA SER A 238 9.17 3.75 13.89
C SER A 238 8.50 5.10 13.61
N TRP A 239 9.24 6.20 13.63
CA TRP A 239 8.73 7.52 13.27
C TRP A 239 8.35 7.62 11.78
N LEU A 240 9.12 6.95 10.91
CA LEU A 240 8.87 6.94 9.48
C LEU A 240 7.72 6.00 9.14
N ALA A 241 7.64 4.85 9.82
CA ALA A 241 6.49 3.94 9.75
C ALA A 241 5.18 4.65 10.12
N ARG A 242 5.18 5.48 11.17
CA ARG A 242 4.00 6.32 11.51
C ARG A 242 3.66 7.30 10.38
N THR A 243 4.67 7.95 9.81
CA THR A 243 4.48 8.89 8.68
C THR A 243 3.88 8.17 7.46
N TYR A 244 4.38 6.98 7.13
CA TYR A 244 3.86 6.15 6.04
C TYR A 244 2.44 5.67 6.32
N ASN A 245 2.13 5.31 7.57
CA ASN A 245 0.79 4.91 7.97
C ASN A 245 -0.23 6.06 7.84
N GLU A 246 0.14 7.28 8.19
CA GLU A 246 -0.70 8.47 7.98
C GLU A 246 -1.00 8.70 6.49
N ASP A 247 -0.02 8.46 5.61
CA ASP A 247 -0.21 8.55 4.16
C ASP A 247 -1.13 7.48 3.60
N ILE A 248 -0.97 6.25 4.07
CA ILE A 248 -1.86 5.14 3.73
C ILE A 248 -3.31 5.49 4.12
N PHE A 249 -3.52 6.06 5.31
CA PHE A 249 -4.83 6.48 5.77
C PHE A 249 -5.39 7.66 4.97
N SER A 250 -4.55 8.63 4.59
CA SER A 250 -4.95 9.76 3.73
C SER A 250 -5.46 9.26 2.37
N LEU A 251 -4.73 8.35 1.73
CA LEU A 251 -5.16 7.71 0.47
C LEU A 251 -6.38 6.80 0.69
N GLY A 252 -6.51 6.17 1.85
CA GLY A 252 -7.71 5.41 2.24
C GLY A 252 -8.95 6.29 2.38
N ALA A 253 -8.81 7.51 2.90
CA ALA A 253 -9.87 8.50 3.01
C ALA A 253 -10.28 9.05 1.64
N GLU A 254 -9.32 9.30 0.75
CA GLU A 254 -9.59 9.62 -0.65
C GLU A 254 -10.39 8.49 -1.33
N ALA A 255 -9.94 7.24 -1.16
CA ALA A 255 -10.59 6.07 -1.72
C ALA A 255 -12.02 5.88 -1.17
N ALA A 256 -12.29 6.17 0.10
CA ALA A 256 -13.66 6.21 0.64
C ALA A 256 -14.56 7.16 -0.17
N GLY A 257 -14.07 8.38 -0.44
CA GLY A 257 -14.79 9.37 -1.24
C GLY A 257 -15.05 8.90 -2.67
N GLU A 258 -14.05 8.32 -3.31
CA GLU A 258 -14.16 7.79 -4.68
C GLU A 258 -15.05 6.53 -4.75
N TRP A 259 -15.02 5.63 -3.77
CA TRP A 259 -15.95 4.50 -3.66
C TRP A 259 -17.40 4.98 -3.54
N ALA A 260 -17.65 5.98 -2.69
CA ALA A 260 -18.98 6.57 -2.55
C ALA A 260 -19.45 7.21 -3.87
N ARG A 261 -18.57 7.93 -4.57
CA ARG A 261 -18.86 8.50 -5.90
C ARG A 261 -19.14 7.41 -6.94
N LEU A 262 -18.39 6.31 -6.93
CA LEU A 262 -18.59 5.20 -7.86
C LEU A 262 -19.93 4.50 -7.59
N ARG A 263 -20.25 4.19 -6.33
CA ARG A 263 -21.57 3.63 -5.94
C ARG A 263 -22.72 4.54 -6.35
N HIS A 264 -22.55 5.85 -6.23
CA HIS A 264 -23.59 6.81 -6.61
C HIS A 264 -23.77 6.93 -8.13
N ARG A 265 -22.67 7.02 -8.89
CA ARG A 265 -22.72 7.20 -10.35
C ARG A 265 -22.99 5.91 -11.11
N ARG A 266 -22.65 4.76 -10.52
CA ARG A 266 -22.74 3.42 -11.10
C ARG A 266 -23.36 2.41 -10.14
N PRO A 267 -24.59 2.63 -9.64
CA PRO A 267 -25.24 1.68 -8.75
C PRO A 267 -25.35 0.28 -9.37
N GLU A 268 -25.49 0.18 -10.69
CA GLU A 268 -25.59 -1.08 -11.43
C GLU A 268 -24.39 -2.01 -11.24
N LEU A 269 -23.21 -1.47 -10.93
CA LEU A 269 -22.02 -2.28 -10.65
C LEU A 269 -22.08 -2.97 -9.28
N PHE A 270 -22.91 -2.46 -8.36
CA PHE A 270 -23.01 -2.94 -6.97
C PHE A 270 -24.29 -3.73 -6.69
N GLU A 271 -25.10 -4.01 -7.70
CA GLU A 271 -26.26 -4.89 -7.59
C GLU A 271 -25.81 -6.37 -7.61
N ASP A 272 -26.49 -7.25 -6.87
CA ASP A 272 -26.20 -8.70 -6.79
C ASP A 272 -24.75 -9.11 -6.46
N VAL A 273 -23.95 -8.20 -5.89
CA VAL A 273 -22.57 -8.49 -5.43
C VAL A 273 -22.49 -8.74 -3.94
N VAL A 274 -23.64 -8.94 -3.27
CA VAL A 274 -23.73 -9.17 -1.81
C VAL A 274 -23.00 -8.06 -1.04
N LEU A 275 -23.37 -6.82 -1.37
CA LEU A 275 -22.83 -5.65 -0.71
C LEU A 275 -23.34 -5.60 0.74
N ALA A 276 -22.43 -5.64 1.71
CA ALA A 276 -22.74 -5.53 3.13
C ALA A 276 -22.00 -4.33 3.74
N ASP A 277 -22.75 -3.32 4.16
CA ASP A 277 -22.22 -2.12 4.79
C ASP A 277 -21.95 -2.33 6.30
N GLY A 278 -20.93 -1.63 6.80
CA GLY A 278 -20.51 -1.67 8.19
C GLY A 278 -19.69 -2.92 8.52
N ILE A 279 -18.49 -2.70 9.09
CA ILE A 279 -17.59 -3.79 9.49
C ILE A 279 -17.53 -3.85 11.00
N LEU A 280 -17.82 -5.03 11.55
CA LEU A 280 -17.67 -5.30 12.98
C LEU A 280 -16.24 -5.78 13.26
N ARG A 281 -15.46 -4.99 13.99
CA ARG A 281 -14.13 -5.40 14.45
C ARG A 281 -14.24 -5.98 15.85
N VAL A 282 -13.74 -7.19 16.04
CA VAL A 282 -13.73 -7.89 17.35
C VAL A 282 -12.31 -8.27 17.73
N TYR A 283 -12.04 -8.28 19.03
CA TYR A 283 -10.68 -8.46 19.55
C TYR A 283 -10.69 -9.50 20.66
N THR A 284 -9.66 -10.34 20.68
CA THR A 284 -9.45 -11.32 21.77
C THR A 284 -8.68 -10.72 22.95
N ASP A 285 -8.03 -9.58 22.73
CA ASP A 285 -7.16 -8.90 23.70
C ASP A 285 -7.70 -7.49 24.01
N ALA A 286 -7.75 -7.14 25.30
CA ALA A 286 -8.33 -5.89 25.77
C ALA A 286 -7.42 -4.68 25.47
N ASP A 287 -6.10 -4.86 25.50
CA ASP A 287 -5.15 -3.80 25.15
C ASP A 287 -5.21 -3.49 23.66
N HIS A 288 -5.30 -4.52 22.83
CA HIS A 288 -5.51 -4.38 21.40
C HIS A 288 -6.85 -3.69 21.09
N LEU A 289 -7.95 -4.05 21.76
CA LEU A 289 -9.23 -3.37 21.61
C LEU A 289 -9.12 -1.87 21.95
N ARG A 290 -8.48 -1.54 23.07
CA ARG A 290 -8.29 -0.14 23.50
C ARG A 290 -7.44 0.66 22.50
N ALA A 291 -6.35 0.08 22.01
CA ALA A 291 -5.53 0.70 20.96
C ALA A 291 -6.33 0.90 19.66
N ALA A 292 -7.12 -0.09 19.26
CA ALA A 292 -7.97 0.01 18.08
C ALA A 292 -9.05 1.10 18.23
N LEU A 293 -9.70 1.21 19.40
CA LEU A 293 -10.65 2.29 19.70
C LEU A 293 -9.99 3.66 19.60
N ALA A 294 -8.81 3.84 20.19
CA ALA A 294 -8.06 5.09 20.11
C ALA A 294 -7.74 5.45 18.65
N ARG A 295 -7.24 4.48 17.87
CA ARG A 295 -6.95 4.66 16.43
C ARG A 295 -8.18 5.08 15.64
N HIS A 296 -9.29 4.36 15.76
CA HIS A 296 -10.51 4.65 14.99
C HIS A 296 -11.18 5.96 15.41
N ARG A 297 -11.06 6.38 16.68
CA ARG A 297 -11.47 7.73 17.11
C ARG A 297 -10.62 8.81 16.46
N ALA A 298 -9.30 8.65 16.45
CA ALA A 298 -8.38 9.64 15.90
C ALA A 298 -8.61 9.91 14.41
N ILE A 299 -8.95 8.88 13.62
CA ILE A 299 -9.25 9.03 12.19
C ILE A 299 -10.73 9.30 11.90
N GLY A 300 -11.58 9.46 12.93
CA GLY A 300 -13.02 9.70 12.75
C GLY A 300 -13.81 8.52 12.18
N ALA A 301 -13.30 7.30 12.27
CA ALA A 301 -13.89 6.08 11.69
C ALA A 301 -14.46 5.12 12.74
N LEU A 302 -15.04 5.64 13.82
CA LEU A 302 -15.76 4.86 14.83
C LEU A 302 -17.27 5.16 14.73
N LEU A 303 -18.08 4.16 14.38
CA LEU A 303 -19.54 4.30 14.41
C LEU A 303 -20.10 3.99 15.79
N ARG A 304 -19.64 2.90 16.42
CA ARG A 304 -20.11 2.46 17.73
C ARG A 304 -19.07 1.59 18.42
N GLU A 305 -18.81 1.86 19.70
CA GLU A 305 -18.10 0.91 20.58
C GLU A 305 -19.08 -0.17 21.04
N LEU A 306 -18.63 -1.43 21.08
CA LEU A 306 -19.45 -2.58 21.44
C LEU A 306 -18.79 -3.33 22.62
N PRO A 307 -19.15 -2.97 23.86
CA PRO A 307 -18.76 -3.74 25.03
C PRO A 307 -19.26 -5.20 24.93
N PRO A 308 -18.64 -6.17 25.63
CA PRO A 308 -18.98 -7.59 25.51
C PRO A 308 -20.48 -7.91 25.62
N ALA A 309 -21.18 -7.31 26.59
CA ALA A 309 -22.62 -7.55 26.77
C ALA A 309 -23.47 -7.06 25.59
N GLU A 310 -23.09 -5.93 24.98
CA GLU A 310 -23.77 -5.40 23.80
C GLU A 310 -23.44 -6.22 22.56
N LEU A 311 -22.17 -6.62 22.40
CA LEU A 311 -21.72 -7.50 21.33
C LEU A 311 -22.50 -8.82 21.33
N ALA A 312 -22.63 -9.46 22.49
CA ALA A 312 -23.36 -10.73 22.64
C ALA A 312 -24.87 -10.60 22.37
N ARG A 313 -25.47 -9.47 22.71
CA ARG A 313 -26.89 -9.18 22.48
C ARG A 313 -27.17 -8.88 21.01
N ASP A 314 -26.36 -8.02 20.40
CA ASP A 314 -26.56 -7.55 19.02
C ASP A 314 -26.13 -8.60 17.99
N HIS A 315 -25.15 -9.44 18.35
CA HIS A 315 -24.64 -10.53 17.52
C HIS A 315 -24.69 -11.86 18.30
N PRO A 316 -25.87 -12.52 18.40
CA PRO A 316 -26.06 -13.72 19.22
C PRO A 316 -25.09 -14.86 18.93
N VAL A 317 -24.60 -14.97 17.70
CA VAL A 317 -23.58 -15.96 17.31
C VAL A 317 -22.25 -15.77 18.05
N LEU A 318 -21.91 -14.55 18.44
CA LEU A 318 -20.71 -14.22 19.20
C LEU A 318 -20.92 -14.29 20.72
N ALA A 319 -22.14 -14.56 21.18
CA ALA A 319 -22.46 -14.58 22.61
C ALA A 319 -21.70 -15.67 23.36
N ARG A 320 -21.47 -16.84 22.74
CA ARG A 320 -20.68 -17.91 23.35
C ARG A 320 -19.19 -17.53 23.46
N PRO A 321 -18.50 -17.09 22.39
CA PRO A 321 -17.13 -16.56 22.48
C PRO A 321 -16.97 -15.47 23.55
N VAL A 322 -17.95 -14.58 23.69
CA VAL A 322 -17.95 -13.55 24.75
C VAL A 322 -18.06 -14.18 26.15
N ARG A 323 -19.03 -15.08 26.38
CA ARG A 323 -19.22 -15.72 27.70
C ARG A 323 -18.01 -16.56 28.12
N GLU A 324 -17.33 -17.18 27.16
CA GLU A 324 -16.14 -17.99 27.40
C GLU A 324 -14.85 -17.13 27.53
N GLY A 325 -14.96 -15.80 27.41
CA GLY A 325 -13.82 -14.88 27.53
C GLY A 325 -12.88 -14.89 26.32
N THR A 326 -13.30 -15.48 25.20
CA THR A 326 -12.52 -15.47 23.94
C THR A 326 -12.49 -14.08 23.32
N LEU A 327 -13.56 -13.30 23.46
CA LEU A 327 -13.66 -11.93 22.93
C LEU A 327 -13.71 -10.90 24.05
N ALA A 328 -12.80 -9.94 24.00
CA ALA A 328 -12.72 -8.80 24.93
C ALA A 328 -13.75 -7.69 24.59
N GLY A 329 -14.32 -7.71 23.38
CA GLY A 329 -15.29 -6.73 22.90
C GLY A 329 -15.08 -6.42 21.41
N GLY A 330 -15.73 -5.36 20.94
CA GLY A 330 -15.59 -4.93 19.56
C GLY A 330 -15.98 -3.48 19.31
N LEU A 331 -15.96 -3.10 18.04
CA LEU A 331 -16.44 -1.82 17.55
C LEU A 331 -16.97 -1.96 16.12
N LEU A 332 -17.95 -1.14 15.77
CA LEU A 332 -18.47 -0.99 14.43
C LEU A 332 -17.78 0.19 13.75
N VAL A 333 -17.29 -0.02 12.53
CA VAL A 333 -16.57 0.98 11.73
C VAL A 333 -17.22 1.17 10.36
N PRO A 334 -17.09 2.35 9.72
CA PRO A 334 -17.56 2.55 8.37
C PRO A 334 -16.72 1.72 7.40
N GLY A 335 -17.38 1.12 6.42
CA GLY A 335 -16.77 0.21 5.48
C GLY A 335 -17.82 -0.65 4.79
N PHE A 336 -17.39 -1.53 3.90
CA PHE A 336 -18.26 -2.50 3.26
C PHE A 336 -17.49 -3.74 2.83
N THR A 337 -18.20 -4.84 2.63
CA THR A 337 -17.69 -6.00 1.90
C THR A 337 -18.55 -6.30 0.69
N LEU A 338 -17.99 -7.02 -0.28
CA LEU A 338 -18.71 -7.57 -1.41
C LEU A 338 -18.09 -8.89 -1.90
N ASN A 339 -18.88 -9.69 -2.62
CA ASN A 339 -18.42 -10.79 -3.45
C ASN A 339 -17.65 -10.22 -4.67
N VAL A 340 -16.33 -10.17 -4.56
CA VAL A 340 -15.45 -9.51 -5.56
C VAL A 340 -15.48 -10.17 -6.93
N HIS A 341 -15.64 -11.48 -7.06
CA HIS A 341 -15.76 -12.18 -8.35
C HIS A 341 -17.06 -11.83 -9.07
N LYS A 342 -18.15 -11.56 -8.33
CA LYS A 342 -19.39 -11.03 -8.91
C LYS A 342 -19.20 -9.59 -9.36
N PHE A 343 -18.54 -8.78 -8.52
CA PHE A 343 -18.24 -7.38 -8.82
C PHE A 343 -17.33 -7.19 -10.04
N THR A 344 -16.24 -7.96 -10.13
CA THR A 344 -15.32 -7.91 -11.28
C THR A 344 -16.02 -8.35 -12.56
N ARG A 345 -16.85 -9.39 -12.52
CA ARG A 345 -17.65 -9.83 -13.67
C ARG A 345 -18.57 -8.70 -14.16
N ARG A 346 -19.30 -8.05 -13.25
CA ARG A 346 -20.15 -6.89 -13.60
C ARG A 346 -19.35 -5.74 -14.20
N ILE A 347 -18.16 -5.46 -13.69
CA ILE A 347 -17.27 -4.44 -14.28
C ILE A 347 -16.86 -4.85 -15.70
N VAL A 348 -16.43 -6.10 -15.91
CA VAL A 348 -16.04 -6.60 -17.24
C VAL A 348 -17.20 -6.47 -18.22
N ASP A 349 -18.40 -6.98 -17.87
CA ASP A 349 -19.59 -6.89 -18.71
C ASP A 349 -19.92 -5.42 -19.05
N TRP A 350 -19.90 -4.53 -18.05
CA TRP A 350 -20.17 -3.10 -18.22
C TRP A 350 -19.16 -2.40 -19.15
N LEU A 351 -17.89 -2.81 -19.09
CA LEU A 351 -16.80 -2.28 -19.91
C LEU A 351 -16.91 -2.79 -21.35
N GLU A 352 -17.19 -4.08 -21.55
CA GLU A 352 -17.39 -4.70 -22.87
C GLU A 352 -18.56 -4.06 -23.61
N ASP A 353 -19.69 -3.82 -22.92
CA ASP A 353 -20.85 -3.09 -23.45
C ASP A 353 -20.51 -1.67 -23.94
N ARG A 354 -19.39 -1.10 -23.48
CA ARG A 354 -18.89 0.23 -23.84
C ARG A 354 -17.71 0.19 -24.81
N GLY A 355 -17.44 -0.97 -25.40
CA GLY A 355 -16.43 -1.15 -26.44
C GLY A 355 -14.99 -1.30 -25.92
N VAL A 356 -14.81 -1.52 -24.62
CA VAL A 356 -13.52 -1.95 -24.08
C VAL A 356 -13.24 -3.36 -24.59
N ARG A 357 -12.01 -3.60 -25.05
CA ARG A 357 -11.59 -4.91 -25.56
C ARG A 357 -10.79 -5.66 -24.52
N PHE A 358 -11.20 -6.88 -24.20
CA PHE A 358 -10.44 -7.77 -23.33
C PHE A 358 -9.70 -8.84 -24.16
N HIS A 359 -8.42 -9.00 -23.86
CA HIS A 359 -7.56 -10.07 -24.35
C HIS A 359 -7.14 -10.93 -23.16
N TRP A 360 -7.89 -12.00 -22.93
CA TRP A 360 -7.58 -13.04 -21.94
C TRP A 360 -6.55 -14.02 -22.49
N ASP A 361 -5.94 -14.82 -21.60
CA ASP A 361 -4.88 -15.77 -21.97
C ASP A 361 -3.77 -15.11 -22.82
N THR A 362 -3.52 -13.82 -22.58
CA THR A 362 -2.66 -12.97 -23.38
C THR A 362 -1.65 -12.30 -22.46
N GLU A 363 -0.52 -12.99 -22.28
CA GLU A 363 0.58 -12.48 -21.48
C GLU A 363 1.39 -11.42 -22.25
N VAL A 364 1.78 -10.37 -21.54
CA VAL A 364 2.81 -9.44 -21.98
C VAL A 364 4.10 -9.86 -21.30
N THR A 365 5.05 -10.39 -22.07
CA THR A 365 6.22 -11.10 -21.56
C THR A 365 7.42 -10.19 -21.31
N GLY A 366 7.35 -8.91 -21.70
CA GLY A 366 8.46 -7.98 -21.51
C GLY A 366 8.22 -6.57 -22.03
N VAL A 367 9.06 -5.66 -21.56
CA VAL A 367 9.14 -4.27 -22.01
C VAL A 367 10.41 -4.10 -22.85
N ARG A 368 10.25 -3.71 -24.12
CA ARG A 368 11.39 -3.41 -24.99
C ARG A 368 11.87 -1.99 -24.74
N ARG A 369 13.18 -1.85 -24.60
CA ARG A 369 13.87 -0.57 -24.38
C ARG A 369 14.99 -0.38 -25.40
N ASP A 370 15.27 0.86 -25.77
CA ASP A 370 16.45 1.18 -26.58
C ASP A 370 17.72 1.32 -25.73
N ALA A 371 18.85 1.68 -26.36
CA ALA A 371 20.13 1.85 -25.68
C ALA A 371 20.17 3.00 -24.66
N SER A 372 19.23 3.95 -24.72
CA SER A 372 19.07 5.02 -23.74
C SER A 372 18.22 4.60 -22.53
N GLY A 373 17.57 3.43 -22.61
CA GLY A 373 16.62 2.94 -21.62
C GLY A 373 15.17 3.35 -21.90
N ALA A 374 14.89 4.11 -22.97
CA ALA A 374 13.55 4.54 -23.31
C ALA A 374 12.68 3.36 -23.78
N VAL A 375 11.42 3.31 -23.33
CA VAL A 375 10.47 2.27 -23.71
C VAL A 375 10.08 2.40 -25.18
N THR A 376 10.30 1.35 -25.97
CA THR A 376 10.01 1.31 -27.42
C THR A 376 8.85 0.38 -27.77
N GLY A 377 8.42 -0.48 -26.83
CA GLY A 377 7.26 -1.34 -27.03
C GLY A 377 7.12 -2.42 -25.98
N PHE A 378 6.17 -3.32 -26.20
CA PHE A 378 5.85 -4.42 -25.30
C PHE A 378 5.80 -5.72 -26.10
N ASP A 379 6.30 -6.80 -25.52
CA ASP A 379 6.33 -8.12 -26.16
C ASP A 379 5.05 -8.86 -25.79
N CYS A 380 4.19 -9.09 -26.79
CA CYS A 380 2.89 -9.71 -26.61
C CYS A 380 2.42 -10.32 -27.93
N ALA A 381 1.66 -11.43 -27.84
CA ALA A 381 1.03 -12.05 -29.00
C ALA A 381 0.00 -11.12 -29.67
N VAL A 382 -0.66 -10.27 -28.87
CA VAL A 382 -1.54 -9.20 -29.34
C VAL A 382 -0.75 -7.89 -29.34
N PRO A 383 -0.53 -7.24 -30.49
CA PRO A 383 0.27 -6.02 -30.54
C PRO A 383 -0.32 -4.91 -29.66
N VAL A 384 0.46 -4.42 -28.69
CA VAL A 384 0.16 -3.19 -27.97
C VAL A 384 0.53 -2.01 -28.87
N PRO A 385 -0.42 -1.16 -29.30
CA PRO A 385 -0.10 -0.05 -30.19
C PRO A 385 0.93 0.89 -29.56
N GLY A 386 2.03 1.17 -30.27
CA GLY A 386 3.07 2.10 -29.77
C GLY A 386 2.57 3.54 -29.58
N SER A 387 1.37 3.85 -30.10
CA SER A 387 0.66 5.10 -29.92
C SER A 387 -0.19 5.16 -28.65
N ALA A 388 -0.43 4.05 -27.94
CA ALA A 388 -1.25 4.01 -26.73
C ALA A 388 -0.43 4.38 -25.48
N HIS A 389 -1.10 4.94 -24.48
CA HIS A 389 -0.57 4.90 -23.12
C HIS A 389 -0.67 3.47 -22.58
N VAL A 390 0.25 3.06 -21.73
CA VAL A 390 0.26 1.73 -21.12
C VAL A 390 0.26 1.86 -19.61
N VAL A 391 -0.67 1.18 -18.94
CA VAL A 391 -0.74 1.12 -17.48
C VAL A 391 -0.65 -0.34 -17.05
N VAL A 392 0.25 -0.65 -16.13
CA VAL A 392 0.49 -2.03 -15.69
C VAL A 392 0.25 -2.20 -14.21
N SER A 393 -0.47 -3.27 -13.87
CA SER A 393 -0.66 -3.77 -12.51
C SER A 393 -0.20 -5.23 -12.44
N PRO A 394 1.12 -5.48 -12.32
CA PRO A 394 1.72 -6.79 -12.62
C PRO A 394 1.38 -7.89 -11.60
N GLY A 395 0.83 -7.54 -10.44
CA GLY A 395 0.78 -8.45 -9.30
C GLY A 395 2.19 -8.91 -8.92
N VAL A 396 2.31 -10.15 -8.43
CA VAL A 396 3.62 -10.76 -8.12
C VAL A 396 4.22 -11.48 -9.34
N TYR A 397 3.40 -11.76 -10.34
CA TYR A 397 3.74 -12.65 -11.45
C TYR A 397 4.25 -11.93 -12.71
N GLY A 398 4.36 -10.60 -12.67
CA GLY A 398 4.82 -9.79 -13.82
C GLY A 398 6.16 -9.07 -13.60
N PRO A 399 7.23 -9.69 -13.05
CA PRO A 399 8.50 -9.00 -12.80
C PRO A 399 9.14 -8.49 -14.09
N GLU A 400 8.92 -9.17 -15.22
CA GLU A 400 9.40 -8.76 -16.54
C GLU A 400 8.85 -7.39 -16.99
N LEU A 401 7.68 -6.99 -16.49
CA LEU A 401 7.09 -5.67 -16.75
C LEU A 401 7.79 -4.55 -15.99
N LEU A 402 8.56 -4.89 -14.96
CA LEU A 402 9.26 -3.94 -14.10
C LEU A 402 10.73 -3.76 -14.49
N ARG A 403 11.26 -4.60 -15.38
CA ARG A 403 12.69 -4.58 -15.74
C ARG A 403 13.12 -3.24 -16.34
N GLY A 404 14.24 -2.72 -15.82
CA GLY A 404 14.79 -1.42 -16.21
C GLY A 404 14.03 -0.22 -15.66
N THR A 405 13.15 -0.43 -14.68
CA THR A 405 12.40 0.65 -13.98
C THR A 405 12.86 0.75 -12.53
N PRO A 406 12.60 1.87 -11.83
CA PRO A 406 12.85 1.96 -10.39
C PRO A 406 11.98 1.01 -9.52
N CYS A 407 11.00 0.33 -10.11
CA CYS A 407 10.13 -0.65 -9.46
C CYS A 407 10.68 -2.10 -9.53
N GLU A 408 11.75 -2.35 -10.29
CA GLU A 408 12.36 -3.68 -10.42
C GLU A 408 12.78 -4.24 -9.05
N GLY A 409 12.44 -5.50 -8.78
CA GLY A 409 12.76 -6.19 -7.52
C GLY A 409 12.06 -5.68 -6.26
N LYS A 410 11.04 -4.82 -6.38
CA LYS A 410 10.35 -4.23 -5.22
C LYS A 410 9.06 -4.93 -4.80
N ILE A 411 8.45 -5.71 -5.70
CA ILE A 411 7.17 -6.40 -5.44
C ILE A 411 7.42 -7.87 -5.14
N HIS A 412 7.23 -8.26 -3.88
CA HIS A 412 7.32 -9.65 -3.43
C HIS A 412 5.95 -10.19 -3.03
N GLY A 413 5.83 -11.51 -2.87
CA GLY A 413 4.58 -12.18 -2.57
C GLY A 413 4.38 -12.50 -1.10
N VAL A 414 3.19 -12.21 -0.58
CA VAL A 414 2.73 -12.66 0.75
C VAL A 414 1.42 -13.42 0.65
N LEU A 415 1.48 -14.70 0.98
CA LEU A 415 0.38 -15.65 1.12
C LEU A 415 -0.76 -15.10 1.99
N GLY A 416 -1.99 -15.37 1.59
CA GLY A 416 -3.19 -15.32 2.44
C GLY A 416 -4.06 -16.54 2.18
N GLY A 417 -4.51 -17.21 3.25
CA GLY A 417 -5.33 -18.42 3.18
C GLY A 417 -6.83 -18.12 3.27
N TRP A 418 -7.65 -19.04 2.75
CA TRP A 418 -9.11 -18.89 2.66
C TRP A 418 -9.84 -20.20 2.96
N MET A 419 -10.94 -20.09 3.70
CA MET A 419 -11.89 -21.16 3.97
C MET A 419 -13.33 -20.65 3.93
N ARG A 420 -14.28 -21.56 3.70
CA ARG A 420 -15.72 -21.26 3.75
C ARG A 420 -16.41 -22.07 4.84
N ILE A 421 -17.38 -21.45 5.49
CA ILE A 421 -18.34 -22.11 6.39
C ILE A 421 -19.75 -21.68 6.04
N SER A 422 -20.76 -22.44 6.46
CA SER A 422 -22.15 -22.04 6.27
C SER A 422 -22.52 -20.87 7.19
N ASN A 423 -23.24 -19.88 6.66
CA ASN A 423 -23.85 -18.82 7.47
C ASN A 423 -25.30 -19.13 7.89
N ARG A 424 -25.88 -20.27 7.49
CA ARG A 424 -27.31 -20.56 7.70
C ARG A 424 -27.71 -20.67 9.17
N ALA A 425 -26.88 -21.34 9.97
CA ALA A 425 -27.06 -21.44 11.42
C ALA A 425 -26.41 -20.26 12.15
N THR A 426 -25.29 -19.78 11.61
CA THR A 426 -24.47 -18.70 12.17
C THR A 426 -25.19 -17.35 12.15
N ARG A 427 -25.93 -17.05 11.07
CA ARG A 427 -26.74 -15.83 10.87
C ARG A 427 -25.99 -14.55 11.18
N LEU A 428 -24.72 -14.49 10.80
CA LEU A 428 -23.93 -13.29 10.94
C LEU A 428 -24.42 -12.24 9.93
N GLY A 429 -24.83 -11.08 10.42
CA GLY A 429 -25.38 -9.99 9.58
C GLY A 429 -24.35 -8.99 9.07
N ASN A 430 -23.27 -8.76 9.83
CA ASN A 430 -22.15 -7.89 9.42
C ASN A 430 -20.90 -8.71 9.23
N SER A 431 -20.12 -8.38 8.19
CA SER A 431 -18.77 -8.91 8.03
C SER A 431 -17.89 -8.49 9.23
N LEU A 432 -16.96 -9.37 9.60
CA LEU A 432 -16.09 -9.20 10.74
C LEU A 432 -14.64 -8.98 10.33
N LYS A 433 -13.91 -8.21 11.13
CA LYS A 433 -12.44 -8.31 11.23
C LYS A 433 -12.08 -8.73 12.65
N VAL A 434 -11.25 -9.76 12.78
CA VAL A 434 -10.92 -10.39 14.05
C VAL A 434 -9.44 -10.13 14.34
N GLY A 435 -9.15 -9.41 15.42
CA GLY A 435 -7.78 -9.17 15.90
C GLY A 435 -7.38 -10.15 17.00
N ARG A 436 -6.35 -10.95 16.73
CA ARG A 436 -5.80 -12.02 17.59
C ARG A 436 -4.29 -11.87 17.75
N ARG A 437 -3.85 -10.90 18.55
CA ARG A 437 -2.42 -10.62 18.76
C ARG A 437 -1.65 -11.89 19.20
N GLY A 438 -0.50 -12.14 18.59
CA GLY A 438 0.37 -13.29 18.89
C GLY A 438 -0.06 -14.62 18.28
N HIS A 439 -1.04 -14.61 17.37
CA HIS A 439 -1.57 -15.80 16.70
C HIS A 439 -1.01 -15.95 15.28
N VAL A 440 -0.81 -17.16 14.77
CA VAL A 440 -0.30 -17.39 13.40
C VAL A 440 -1.16 -16.72 12.30
N THR A 441 -2.44 -16.51 12.59
CA THR A 441 -3.37 -15.72 11.79
C THR A 441 -3.93 -14.56 12.63
N GLU A 442 -3.12 -13.51 12.85
CA GLU A 442 -3.46 -12.41 13.75
C GLU A 442 -4.68 -11.61 13.30
N ASP A 443 -4.83 -11.38 11.99
CA ASP A 443 -5.93 -10.62 11.42
C ASP A 443 -6.77 -11.49 10.49
N ALA A 444 -8.01 -11.80 10.87
CA ALA A 444 -8.92 -12.56 10.03
C ALA A 444 -10.11 -11.71 9.56
N ASN A 445 -10.34 -11.69 8.25
CA ASN A 445 -11.55 -11.15 7.65
C ASN A 445 -12.57 -12.27 7.52
N VAL A 446 -13.77 -12.10 8.09
CA VAL A 446 -14.91 -13.01 7.93
C VAL A 446 -15.99 -12.26 7.15
N THR A 447 -16.13 -12.58 5.87
CA THR A 447 -17.02 -11.87 4.96
C THR A 447 -18.33 -12.62 4.80
N VAL A 448 -19.46 -11.93 4.98
CA VAL A 448 -20.77 -12.46 4.60
C VAL A 448 -20.86 -12.51 3.08
N GLY A 449 -21.32 -13.63 2.53
CA GLY A 449 -21.34 -13.83 1.09
C GLY A 449 -22.37 -14.86 0.64
N LEU A 450 -22.52 -14.97 -0.67
CA LEU A 450 -23.23 -16.06 -1.31
C LEU A 450 -22.28 -16.86 -2.19
N ASP A 451 -22.37 -18.18 -2.15
CA ASP A 451 -21.72 -19.03 -3.15
C ASP A 451 -22.42 -18.94 -4.51
N ALA A 452 -21.97 -19.75 -5.47
CA ALA A 452 -22.53 -19.79 -6.81
C ALA A 452 -23.96 -20.36 -6.89
N ASP A 453 -24.41 -21.12 -5.89
CA ASP A 453 -25.77 -21.67 -5.80
C ASP A 453 -26.71 -20.76 -5.00
N GLY A 454 -26.21 -19.62 -4.53
CA GLY A 454 -26.96 -18.70 -3.66
C GLY A 454 -27.05 -19.17 -2.21
N GLN A 455 -26.20 -20.10 -1.76
CA GLN A 455 -26.13 -20.49 -0.35
C GLN A 455 -25.44 -19.39 0.46
N GLU A 456 -25.99 -19.08 1.63
CA GLU A 456 -25.39 -18.16 2.58
C GLU A 456 -24.13 -18.76 3.20
N ILE A 457 -22.99 -18.12 2.95
CA ILE A 457 -21.68 -18.55 3.41
C ILE A 457 -20.97 -17.44 4.17
N LEU A 458 -20.02 -17.84 5.02
CA LEU A 458 -18.97 -16.96 5.53
C LEU A 458 -17.65 -17.36 4.88
N ILE A 459 -16.98 -16.37 4.33
CA ILE A 459 -15.67 -16.49 3.71
C ILE A 459 -14.64 -15.99 4.71
N VAL A 460 -13.79 -16.88 5.22
CA VAL A 460 -12.78 -16.59 6.23
C VAL A 460 -11.42 -16.51 5.56
N GLY A 461 -10.87 -15.31 5.46
CA GLY A 461 -9.54 -15.03 4.89
C GLY A 461 -8.57 -14.53 5.95
N SER A 462 -7.37 -15.12 6.04
CA SER A 462 -6.37 -14.71 7.03
C SER A 462 -4.96 -15.24 6.74
N GLY A 463 -4.01 -14.89 7.61
CA GLY A 463 -2.63 -15.36 7.59
C GLY A 463 -1.72 -14.55 6.67
N TYR A 464 -0.42 -14.68 6.92
CA TYR A 464 0.66 -14.06 6.18
C TYR A 464 1.76 -15.11 5.97
N GLY A 465 2.34 -15.15 4.77
CA GLY A 465 3.42 -16.06 4.43
C GLY A 465 4.22 -15.56 3.23
N TYR A 466 5.36 -14.96 3.48
CA TYR A 466 6.30 -14.47 2.49
C TYR A 466 6.83 -15.60 1.60
N THR A 467 6.69 -15.35 0.31
CA THR A 467 7.03 -16.26 -0.80
C THR A 467 8.10 -15.66 -1.71
N GLY A 468 8.68 -14.50 -1.39
CA GLY A 468 9.67 -13.84 -2.25
C GLY A 468 9.11 -13.41 -3.61
N ALA A 469 9.96 -13.36 -4.64
CA ALA A 469 9.60 -12.82 -5.96
C ALA A 469 8.86 -13.84 -6.85
N GLY A 470 7.70 -14.34 -6.39
CA GLY A 470 6.81 -15.18 -7.18
C GLY A 470 7.07 -16.68 -7.12
N THR A 471 7.65 -17.17 -6.03
CA THR A 471 7.76 -18.61 -5.78
C THR A 471 6.50 -19.16 -5.09
N GLU A 472 6.30 -20.47 -5.20
CA GLU A 472 5.24 -21.16 -4.45
C GLU A 472 5.57 -21.17 -2.94
N PRO A 473 4.57 -21.02 -2.05
CA PRO A 473 4.77 -21.13 -0.61
C PRO A 473 5.17 -22.54 -0.20
N ASP A 474 5.94 -22.66 0.87
CA ASP A 474 6.26 -23.95 1.45
C ASP A 474 5.02 -24.66 2.06
N GLU A 475 5.05 -25.99 2.05
CA GLU A 475 3.92 -26.78 2.54
C GLU A 475 3.70 -26.60 4.05
N ARG A 476 4.78 -26.34 4.81
CA ARG A 476 4.73 -26.15 6.27
C ARG A 476 4.01 -24.85 6.64
N GLY A 477 4.36 -23.74 5.99
CA GLY A 477 3.72 -22.45 6.17
C GLY A 477 2.27 -22.46 5.70
N LEU A 478 1.97 -23.13 4.57
CA LEU A 478 0.59 -23.38 4.15
C LEU A 478 -0.22 -24.13 5.22
N ALA A 479 0.35 -25.22 5.78
CA ALA A 479 -0.31 -25.99 6.82
C ALA A 479 -0.53 -25.17 8.11
N ALA A 480 0.44 -24.33 8.50
CA ALA A 480 0.34 -23.46 9.67
C ALA A 480 -0.76 -22.40 9.50
N VAL A 481 -0.82 -21.73 8.34
CA VAL A 481 -1.92 -20.79 8.02
C VAL A 481 -3.27 -21.51 8.02
N ARG A 482 -3.35 -22.69 7.39
CA ARG A 482 -4.57 -23.51 7.36
C ARG A 482 -5.08 -23.82 8.76
N LEU A 483 -4.20 -24.27 9.66
CA LEU A 483 -4.54 -24.58 11.05
C LEU A 483 -4.95 -23.34 11.84
N GLY A 484 -4.29 -22.20 11.63
CA GLY A 484 -4.68 -20.93 12.26
C GLY A 484 -6.08 -20.45 11.88
N ILE A 485 -6.45 -20.59 10.60
CA ILE A 485 -7.81 -20.26 10.15
C ILE A 485 -8.83 -21.21 10.79
N LEU A 486 -8.53 -22.51 10.89
CA LEU A 486 -9.40 -23.48 11.57
C LEU A 486 -9.60 -23.13 13.05
N ASP A 487 -8.53 -22.82 13.79
CA ASP A 487 -8.64 -22.41 15.19
C ASP A 487 -9.50 -21.14 15.34
N THR A 488 -9.36 -20.17 14.43
CA THR A 488 -10.23 -18.97 14.42
C THR A 488 -11.70 -19.32 14.18
N ILE A 489 -11.97 -20.20 13.21
CA ILE A 489 -13.34 -20.67 12.92
C ILE A 489 -13.94 -21.40 14.12
N GLU A 490 -13.18 -22.30 14.75
CA GLU A 490 -13.65 -23.11 15.87
C GLU A 490 -13.95 -22.28 17.12
N ARG A 491 -13.12 -21.28 17.41
CA ARG A 491 -13.30 -20.38 18.54
C ARG A 491 -14.46 -19.41 18.36
N LEU A 492 -14.70 -18.92 17.15
CA LEU A 492 -15.76 -17.93 16.90
C LEU A 492 -17.10 -18.58 16.56
N PHE A 493 -17.07 -19.71 15.85
CA PHE A 493 -18.26 -20.38 15.31
C PHE A 493 -18.26 -21.88 15.69
N PRO A 494 -18.28 -22.21 16.99
CA PRO A 494 -18.25 -23.59 17.45
C PRO A 494 -19.51 -24.37 17.02
N ASP A 495 -20.65 -23.67 16.91
CA ASP A 495 -21.96 -24.26 16.58
C ASP A 495 -22.30 -24.15 15.07
N ARG A 496 -21.28 -23.93 14.22
CA ARG A 496 -21.45 -23.79 12.77
C ARG A 496 -22.05 -25.06 12.15
N ALA A 497 -22.93 -24.86 11.18
CA ALA A 497 -23.41 -25.97 10.35
C ALA A 497 -22.35 -26.41 9.34
N GLY A 498 -22.40 -27.67 8.92
CA GLY A 498 -21.64 -28.15 7.77
C GLY A 498 -22.01 -27.39 6.51
N LEU A 499 -21.02 -27.10 5.67
CA LEU A 499 -21.22 -26.51 4.35
C LEU A 499 -21.59 -27.63 3.36
N ARG A 500 -22.67 -27.45 2.60
CA ARG A 500 -23.06 -28.39 1.54
C ARG A 500 -22.15 -28.17 0.33
N ALA A 501 -21.90 -29.25 -0.43
CA ALA A 501 -21.18 -29.13 -1.68
C ALA A 501 -21.96 -28.22 -2.65
N SER A 502 -21.26 -27.31 -3.31
CA SER A 502 -21.78 -26.48 -4.39
C SER A 502 -21.87 -27.27 -5.69
N SER A 503 -22.79 -26.87 -6.58
CA SER A 503 -22.85 -27.35 -7.96
C SER A 503 -21.61 -26.97 -8.77
N ARG A 504 -20.89 -25.91 -8.39
CA ARG A 504 -19.64 -25.51 -9.03
C ARG A 504 -18.45 -26.19 -8.37
N ALA A 505 -17.75 -27.03 -9.13
CA ALA A 505 -16.57 -27.76 -8.63
C ALA A 505 -15.50 -26.84 -8.03
N GLY A 506 -15.25 -25.66 -8.62
CA GLY A 506 -14.28 -24.68 -8.13
C GLY A 506 -14.62 -24.06 -6.76
N ASP A 507 -15.86 -24.21 -6.30
CA ASP A 507 -16.32 -23.75 -4.98
C ASP A 507 -16.19 -24.82 -3.89
N ASN A 508 -15.87 -26.07 -4.27
CA ASN A 508 -15.73 -27.21 -3.35
C ASN A 508 -14.27 -27.44 -2.95
N TYR A 509 -13.79 -26.72 -1.93
CA TYR A 509 -12.44 -26.84 -1.39
C TYR A 509 -12.44 -26.74 0.13
N ALA A 510 -11.46 -27.41 0.76
CA ALA A 510 -11.22 -27.27 2.19
C ALA A 510 -10.36 -26.05 2.52
N PHE A 511 -9.46 -25.67 1.61
CA PHE A 511 -8.55 -24.54 1.77
C PHE A 511 -8.12 -24.03 0.39
N LYS A 512 -8.02 -22.71 0.26
CA LYS A 512 -7.42 -22.00 -0.88
C LYS A 512 -6.41 -20.99 -0.37
N TYR A 513 -5.57 -20.48 -1.25
CA TYR A 513 -4.74 -19.35 -0.93
C TYR A 513 -4.57 -18.40 -2.11
N CYS A 514 -4.08 -17.20 -1.85
CA CYS A 514 -3.61 -16.29 -2.87
C CYS A 514 -2.28 -15.67 -2.45
N ILE A 515 -1.53 -15.15 -3.42
CA ILE A 515 -0.30 -14.41 -3.18
C ILE A 515 -0.57 -12.92 -3.43
N ARG A 516 -0.41 -12.10 -2.39
CA ARG A 516 -0.60 -10.66 -2.44
C ARG A 516 0.71 -9.96 -2.80
N PRO A 517 0.72 -8.95 -3.69
CA PRO A 517 1.91 -8.18 -4.01
C PRO A 517 2.22 -7.16 -2.92
N TRP A 518 3.39 -7.28 -2.32
CA TRP A 518 3.86 -6.47 -1.20
C TRP A 518 5.17 -5.76 -1.51
N THR A 519 5.41 -4.64 -0.84
CA THR A 519 6.68 -3.91 -0.85
C THR A 519 7.32 -3.92 0.54
N ALA A 520 8.65 -3.75 0.58
CA ALA A 520 9.38 -3.70 1.83
C ALA A 520 9.01 -2.49 2.69
N THR A 521 8.51 -1.40 2.10
CA THR A 521 8.16 -0.18 2.82
C THR A 521 6.72 -0.14 3.31
N SER A 522 5.93 -1.21 3.10
CA SER A 522 4.48 -1.21 3.33
C SER A 522 3.69 -0.16 2.52
N LEU A 523 4.32 0.57 1.59
CA LEU A 523 3.68 1.52 0.69
C LEU A 523 3.33 0.85 -0.65
N GLY A 524 2.29 1.33 -1.34
CA GLY A 524 2.12 0.97 -2.75
C GLY A 524 3.25 1.53 -3.62
N LEU A 525 3.36 1.05 -4.85
CA LEU A 525 4.25 1.60 -5.87
C LEU A 525 3.43 2.35 -6.92
N TYR A 526 3.93 3.52 -7.30
CA TYR A 526 3.45 4.28 -8.44
C TYR A 526 4.64 4.90 -9.17
N HIS A 527 4.81 4.57 -10.45
CA HIS A 527 5.84 5.13 -11.33
C HIS A 527 5.23 5.49 -12.67
N ALA A 528 5.72 6.56 -13.30
CA ALA A 528 5.34 6.93 -14.65
C ALA A 528 6.56 7.44 -15.40
N GLU A 529 6.76 6.95 -16.62
CA GLU A 529 7.83 7.40 -17.50
C GLU A 529 7.34 7.56 -18.95
N ALA A 530 8.11 8.31 -19.74
CA ALA A 530 7.83 8.52 -21.15
C ALA A 530 8.24 7.30 -21.99
N THR A 531 7.42 6.95 -22.99
CA THR A 531 7.84 6.06 -24.07
C THR A 531 8.48 6.87 -25.20
N ALA A 532 9.24 6.20 -26.07
CA ALA A 532 9.84 6.81 -27.27
C ALA A 532 8.81 7.48 -28.20
N GLY A 533 7.54 7.05 -28.13
CA GLY A 533 6.42 7.63 -28.88
C GLY A 533 5.74 8.83 -28.21
N ALA A 534 6.36 9.43 -27.19
CA ALA A 534 5.76 10.49 -26.36
C ALA A 534 4.42 10.07 -25.72
N ARG A 535 4.34 8.82 -25.25
CA ARG A 535 3.22 8.30 -24.44
C ARG A 535 3.70 7.99 -23.03
N LEU A 536 2.78 7.58 -22.16
CA LEU A 536 3.10 7.23 -20.78
C LEU A 536 3.11 5.72 -20.62
N PHE A 537 4.12 5.24 -19.91
CA PHE A 537 4.16 3.93 -19.30
C PHE A 537 4.03 4.12 -17.78
N VAL A 538 2.89 3.71 -17.24
CA VAL A 538 2.53 3.85 -15.83
C VAL A 538 2.55 2.48 -15.16
N ILE A 539 3.20 2.40 -14.01
CA ILE A 539 3.29 1.19 -13.19
C ILE A 539 2.60 1.49 -11.86
N ASN A 540 1.67 0.63 -11.47
CA ASN A 540 1.14 0.62 -10.11
C ASN A 540 1.13 -0.82 -9.57
N GLY A 541 1.42 -1.02 -8.29
CA GLY A 541 1.54 -2.37 -7.73
C GLY A 541 1.98 -2.39 -6.28
N GLY A 542 2.20 -3.58 -5.74
CA GLY A 542 2.76 -3.72 -4.38
C GLY A 542 1.87 -3.15 -3.27
N HIS A 543 0.56 -3.02 -3.50
CA HIS A 543 -0.37 -2.37 -2.58
C HIS A 543 -0.62 -3.13 -1.26
N ASN A 544 0.18 -4.16 -0.95
CA ASN A 544 0.07 -4.99 0.24
C ASN A 544 -1.34 -5.59 0.38
N THR A 545 -2.08 -5.19 1.41
CA THR A 545 -3.50 -5.57 1.63
C THR A 545 -4.49 -4.56 1.03
N GLY A 546 -4.03 -3.37 0.62
CA GLY A 546 -4.85 -2.23 0.20
C GLY A 546 -5.29 -2.21 -1.26
N GLY A 547 -4.88 -3.18 -2.10
CA GLY A 547 -5.14 -3.13 -3.55
C GLY A 547 -6.63 -2.97 -3.93
N PHE A 548 -7.54 -3.64 -3.23
CA PHE A 548 -8.98 -3.38 -3.40
C PHE A 548 -9.38 -2.05 -2.77
N ALA A 549 -9.00 -1.83 -1.51
CA ALA A 549 -9.48 -0.71 -0.73
C ALA A 549 -9.13 0.65 -1.36
N GLN A 550 -7.94 0.77 -1.95
CA GLN A 550 -7.44 1.99 -2.59
C GLN A 550 -7.63 2.04 -4.11
N ALA A 551 -8.23 1.01 -4.75
CA ALA A 551 -8.36 0.93 -6.21
C ALA A 551 -8.91 2.23 -6.87
N PRO A 552 -9.93 2.92 -6.32
CA PRO A 552 -10.43 4.15 -6.93
C PRO A 552 -9.46 5.34 -6.81
N ALA A 553 -8.70 5.45 -5.72
CA ALA A 553 -7.66 6.48 -5.57
C ALA A 553 -6.49 6.22 -6.53
N ILE A 554 -6.13 4.96 -6.74
CA ILE A 554 -5.14 4.56 -7.76
C ILE A 554 -5.63 4.94 -9.16
N ALA A 555 -6.91 4.68 -9.47
CA ALA A 555 -7.52 5.09 -10.74
C ALA A 555 -7.49 6.63 -10.93
N ALA A 556 -7.69 7.41 -9.85
CA ALA A 556 -7.56 8.86 -9.89
C ALA A 556 -6.12 9.31 -10.15
N ALA A 557 -5.13 8.66 -9.54
CA ALA A 557 -3.71 8.92 -9.78
C ALA A 557 -3.29 8.62 -11.24
N VAL A 558 -3.78 7.50 -11.80
CA VAL A 558 -3.57 7.13 -13.22
C VAL A 558 -4.16 8.18 -14.13
N LEU A 559 -5.42 8.58 -13.90
CA LEU A 559 -6.07 9.61 -14.70
C LEU A 559 -5.32 10.95 -14.63
N ALA A 560 -4.84 11.34 -13.44
CA ALA A 560 -4.04 12.54 -13.26
C ALA A 560 -2.74 12.50 -14.10
N SER A 561 -2.03 11.36 -14.11
CA SER A 561 -0.86 11.20 -14.99
C SER A 561 -1.21 11.35 -16.46
N LEU A 562 -2.29 10.73 -16.94
CA LEU A 562 -2.70 10.84 -18.35
C LEU A 562 -3.12 12.26 -18.75
N HIS A 563 -3.67 13.04 -17.80
CA HIS A 563 -4.02 14.45 -17.99
C HIS A 563 -2.85 15.41 -17.76
N GLY A 564 -1.69 14.92 -17.31
CA GLY A 564 -0.54 15.76 -16.97
C GLY A 564 -0.77 16.63 -15.72
N THR A 565 -1.63 16.18 -14.80
CA THR A 565 -1.89 16.86 -13.51
C THR A 565 -1.24 16.08 -12.35
N PRO A 566 -0.82 16.77 -11.28
CA PRO A 566 -0.22 16.10 -10.13
C PRO A 566 -1.26 15.39 -9.28
N HIS A 567 -0.86 14.26 -8.67
CA HIS A 567 -1.61 13.56 -7.63
C HIS A 567 -0.68 13.23 -6.46
N PRO A 568 -1.12 13.30 -5.18
CA PRO A 568 -0.27 12.97 -4.04
C PRO A 568 0.41 11.60 -4.14
N MET A 569 -0.31 10.59 -4.66
CA MET A 569 0.23 9.23 -4.86
C MET A 569 1.49 9.19 -5.73
N HIS A 570 1.67 10.13 -6.68
CA HIS A 570 2.88 10.19 -7.53
C HIS A 570 4.15 10.40 -6.71
N ALA A 571 4.06 11.09 -5.58
CA ALA A 571 5.16 11.30 -4.64
C ALA A 571 5.13 10.27 -3.49
N LEU A 572 3.95 10.04 -2.90
CA LEU A 572 3.82 9.22 -1.68
C LEU A 572 4.10 7.74 -1.93
N TYR A 573 3.77 7.22 -3.11
CA TYR A 573 4.04 5.85 -3.55
C TYR A 573 5.20 5.78 -4.56
N HIS A 574 6.02 6.83 -4.64
CA HIS A 574 7.19 6.82 -5.50
C HIS A 574 8.14 5.67 -5.11
N PRO A 575 8.60 4.83 -6.06
CA PRO A 575 9.33 3.60 -5.75
C PRO A 575 10.61 3.83 -4.95
N GLU A 576 11.25 4.99 -5.12
CA GLU A 576 12.50 5.33 -4.43
C GLU A 576 12.28 6.25 -3.23
N ARG A 577 11.05 6.45 -2.74
CA ARG A 577 10.75 7.37 -1.63
C ARG A 577 11.65 7.09 -0.42
N PHE A 578 11.66 5.84 0.03
CA PHE A 578 12.50 5.39 1.14
C PHE A 578 13.99 5.44 0.81
N SER A 579 14.43 4.75 -0.26
CA SER A 579 15.85 4.63 -0.57
C SER A 579 16.53 5.99 -0.81
N ALA A 580 15.88 6.92 -1.52
CA ALA A 580 16.43 8.25 -1.76
C ALA A 580 16.46 9.12 -0.50
N PHE A 581 15.47 8.98 0.39
CA PHE A 581 15.45 9.70 1.66
C PHE A 581 16.56 9.22 2.60
N MET A 582 16.82 7.91 2.61
CA MET A 582 17.78 7.24 3.49
C MET A 582 19.22 7.22 2.96
N THR A 583 19.45 7.60 1.71
CA THR A 583 20.78 7.55 1.08
C THR A 583 21.63 8.79 1.42
N ASP A 584 22.92 8.53 1.68
CA ASP A 584 23.98 9.53 1.93
C ASP A 584 24.62 10.10 0.66
N LYS A 585 24.33 9.50 -0.50
CA LYS A 585 24.82 9.99 -1.79
C LYS A 585 24.03 11.24 -2.21
N GLU A 586 24.74 12.22 -2.76
CA GLU A 586 24.14 13.35 -3.45
C GLU A 586 23.07 12.87 -4.45
N PRO A 587 21.95 13.59 -4.61
CA PRO A 587 21.02 13.30 -5.69
C PRO A 587 21.80 13.28 -7.02
N PRO A 588 21.50 12.35 -7.95
CA PRO A 588 22.16 12.34 -9.24
C PRO A 588 21.94 13.70 -9.90
N VAL A 589 23.05 14.40 -10.18
CA VAL A 589 23.05 15.59 -11.01
C VAL A 589 22.46 15.20 -12.37
N PRO A 590 21.43 15.89 -12.90
CA PRO A 590 20.95 15.59 -14.24
C PRO A 590 22.13 15.68 -15.20
N ALA A 591 22.39 14.58 -15.93
CA ALA A 591 23.49 14.52 -16.86
C ALA A 591 23.44 15.76 -17.76
N ALA A 592 24.52 16.55 -17.74
CA ALA A 592 24.64 17.70 -18.60
C ALA A 592 24.38 17.23 -20.05
N PRO A 593 23.60 17.97 -20.85
CA PRO A 593 23.43 17.62 -22.25
C PRO A 593 24.82 17.53 -22.86
N LEU A 594 25.11 16.36 -23.46
CA LEU A 594 26.34 16.14 -24.21
C LEU A 594 26.52 17.33 -25.18
N PRO A 595 27.69 17.97 -25.22
CA PRO A 595 27.91 19.10 -26.09
C PRO A 595 27.58 18.69 -27.52
N SER A 596 26.72 19.46 -28.18
CA SER A 596 26.39 19.23 -29.59
C SER A 596 27.69 19.21 -30.37
N LEU A 597 28.01 18.08 -30.98
CA LEU A 597 29.02 18.01 -32.02
C LEU A 597 28.51 18.88 -33.17
N ALA A 598 28.99 20.13 -33.18
CA ALA A 598 28.81 21.04 -34.28
C ALA A 598 29.40 20.39 -35.53
N ALA A 599 28.59 20.35 -36.58
CA ALA A 599 29.00 19.97 -37.91
C ALA A 599 30.22 20.79 -38.36
N GLY A 600 31.22 20.11 -38.92
CA GLY A 600 32.41 20.73 -39.50
C GLY A 600 32.95 19.88 -40.65
N ASN A 601 32.57 20.30 -41.86
CA ASN A 601 32.90 19.85 -43.23
C ASN A 601 32.19 18.62 -43.78
#